data_AF-A0A962RPK8-F1
#
_entry.id   AF-A0A962RPK8-F1
#
_cell.length_a   1.000
_cell.length_b   1.000
_cell.length_c   1.000
_cell.angle_alpha   90.00
_cell.angle_beta   90.00
_cell.angle_gamma   90.00
#
_symmetry.space_group_name_H-M   'P 1'
#
loop_
_entity.id
_entity.type
_entity.pdbx_description
1 polymer ?
#
loop_
_entity_poly.entity_id
_entity_poly.type
_entity_poly.pdbx_seq_one_letter_code
_entity_poly.pdbx_strand_id
1 'polypeptide(L)'
;EIGYEYSSSIFPVHHDLYGMPDAPRFAFRHHDGQGILEIPATTVRLGGRNLPCSGGGYFRLLPYTFSRWALRRVNCREQQACVFYFHPWEVDPEQPRQTGAPWRSRFRHYTNLDRMEFRLNRLLTDFSFGRMDEVFLEPRGQTSASTGLSGTLSELRHIG
;
A
#
# COMPACT_ATOMS: atom_id res chain seq x y z
N GLU A 1 4.94 -20.63 -17.08
CA GLU A 1 4.83 -19.38 -16.30
C GLU A 1 6.12 -18.60 -16.39
N ILE A 2 6.05 -17.26 -16.33
CA ILE A 2 7.21 -16.35 -16.50
C ILE A 2 7.83 -15.87 -15.17
N GLY A 3 7.51 -16.54 -14.05
CA GLY A 3 8.24 -16.39 -12.79
C GLY A 3 7.90 -15.16 -11.93
N TYR A 4 6.74 -14.54 -12.08
CA TYR A 4 6.33 -13.43 -11.21
C TYR A 4 6.00 -13.91 -9.78
N GLU A 5 6.56 -13.23 -8.79
CA GLU A 5 6.38 -13.57 -7.37
C GLU A 5 5.17 -12.89 -6.72
N TYR A 6 4.77 -11.72 -7.25
CA TYR A 6 3.64 -10.94 -6.75
C TYR A 6 2.86 -10.22 -7.85
N SER A 7 1.63 -9.81 -7.52
CA SER A 7 0.72 -9.02 -8.35
C SER A 7 0.03 -7.95 -7.49
N SER A 8 -0.39 -6.85 -8.11
CA SER A 8 -1.13 -5.75 -7.46
C SER A 8 -2.32 -5.32 -8.33
N SER A 9 -3.10 -6.31 -8.78
CA SER A 9 -4.20 -6.14 -9.73
C SER A 9 -5.57 -6.03 -9.06
N ILE A 10 -5.69 -6.49 -7.82
CA ILE A 10 -6.93 -6.44 -7.06
C ILE A 10 -7.12 -5.09 -6.39
N PHE A 11 -8.31 -4.51 -6.55
CA PHE A 11 -8.74 -3.32 -5.81
C PHE A 11 -10.01 -3.61 -4.98
N PRO A 12 -9.89 -3.77 -3.64
CA PRO A 12 -11.00 -4.17 -2.76
C PRO A 12 -12.03 -3.06 -2.47
N VAL A 13 -12.58 -2.42 -3.49
CA VAL A 13 -13.56 -1.34 -3.39
C VAL A 13 -14.82 -1.67 -4.16
N HIS A 14 -15.93 -1.06 -3.76
CA HIS A 14 -17.16 -1.06 -4.55
C HIS A 14 -17.14 0.12 -5.52
N HIS A 15 -17.01 -0.11 -6.82
CA HIS A 15 -17.03 0.93 -7.83
C HIS A 15 -17.64 0.41 -9.15
N ASP A 16 -18.39 1.26 -9.86
CA ASP A 16 -19.28 0.81 -10.96
C ASP A 16 -18.53 0.28 -12.20
N LEU A 17 -17.27 0.67 -12.36
CA LEU A 17 -16.42 0.31 -13.52
C LEU A 17 -15.32 -0.70 -13.18
N TYR A 18 -15.03 -0.92 -11.89
CA TYR A 18 -13.93 -1.77 -11.43
C TYR A 18 -14.07 -2.06 -9.93
N GLY A 19 -13.37 -3.08 -9.43
CA GLY A 19 -13.26 -3.36 -8.01
C GLY A 19 -13.82 -4.71 -7.61
N MET A 20 -13.28 -5.25 -6.53
CA MET A 20 -13.61 -6.57 -5.99
C MET A 20 -13.94 -6.42 -4.50
N PRO A 21 -15.15 -5.99 -4.13
CA PRO A 21 -15.46 -5.60 -2.75
C PRO A 21 -15.28 -6.74 -1.74
N ASP A 22 -15.42 -7.99 -2.19
CA ASP A 22 -15.27 -9.19 -1.37
C ASP A 22 -13.83 -9.73 -1.30
N ALA A 23 -12.90 -9.16 -2.08
CA ALA A 23 -11.51 -9.59 -2.05
C ALA A 23 -10.81 -9.18 -0.74
N PRO A 24 -9.78 -9.93 -0.30
CA PRO A 24 -8.97 -9.54 0.85
C PRO A 24 -8.39 -8.14 0.66
N ARG A 25 -8.33 -7.36 1.75
CA ARG A 25 -7.79 -5.99 1.74
C ARG A 25 -6.26 -5.94 1.76
N PHE A 26 -5.63 -7.01 2.22
CA PHE A 26 -4.21 -7.09 2.53
C PHE A 26 -3.58 -8.24 1.79
N ALA A 27 -2.25 -8.26 1.77
CA ALA A 27 -1.49 -9.24 1.01
C ALA A 27 -1.92 -10.68 1.35
N PHE A 28 -2.17 -11.48 0.33
CA PHE A 28 -2.61 -12.86 0.46
C PHE A 28 -2.10 -13.68 -0.73
N ARG A 29 -1.96 -14.99 -0.55
CA ARG A 29 -1.58 -15.90 -1.64
C ARG A 29 -2.82 -16.60 -2.18
N HIS A 30 -2.89 -16.72 -3.49
CA HIS A 30 -3.85 -17.62 -4.13
C HIS A 30 -3.52 -19.09 -3.81
N HIS A 31 -4.49 -19.99 -4.00
CA HIS A 31 -4.32 -21.45 -3.88
C HIS A 31 -3.62 -21.88 -2.57
N ASP A 32 -4.21 -21.50 -1.43
CA ASP A 32 -3.77 -21.94 -0.09
C ASP A 32 -2.28 -21.77 0.20
N GLY A 33 -1.68 -20.67 -0.30
CA GLY A 33 -0.28 -20.35 -0.02
C GLY A 33 0.71 -20.74 -1.13
N GLN A 34 0.26 -21.44 -2.17
CA GLN A 34 1.15 -21.90 -3.26
C GLN A 34 1.13 -21.00 -4.49
N GLY A 35 0.18 -20.08 -4.59
CA GLY A 35 0.07 -19.14 -5.70
C GLY A 35 0.90 -17.87 -5.54
N ILE A 36 0.79 -17.02 -6.57
CA ILE A 36 1.31 -15.66 -6.59
C ILE A 36 0.84 -14.87 -5.37
N LEU A 37 1.71 -14.04 -4.81
CA LEU A 37 1.34 -13.12 -3.75
C LEU A 37 0.54 -11.96 -4.34
N GLU A 38 -0.73 -11.88 -4.04
CA GLU A 38 -1.53 -10.72 -4.40
C GLU A 38 -1.38 -9.64 -3.32
N ILE A 39 -1.07 -8.42 -3.74
CA ILE A 39 -0.88 -7.23 -2.92
C ILE A 39 -1.93 -6.20 -3.34
N PRO A 40 -3.12 -6.20 -2.72
CA PRO A 40 -4.22 -5.36 -3.16
C PRO A 40 -3.95 -3.86 -2.99
N ALA A 41 -4.55 -3.05 -3.86
CA ALA A 41 -4.53 -1.60 -3.69
C ALA A 41 -5.18 -1.20 -2.35
N THR A 42 -4.48 -0.36 -1.58
CA THR A 42 -4.84 -0.04 -0.20
C THR A 42 -6.20 0.64 -0.04
N THR A 43 -6.95 0.13 0.93
CA THR A 43 -8.25 0.66 1.35
C THR A 43 -8.30 0.88 2.86
N VAL A 44 -9.13 1.82 3.30
CA VAL A 44 -9.45 2.05 4.71
C VAL A 44 -10.89 1.62 4.98
N ARG A 45 -11.12 0.85 6.06
CA ARG A 45 -12.48 0.40 6.41
C ARG A 45 -13.19 1.49 7.24
N LEU A 46 -14.33 1.99 6.77
CA LEU A 46 -15.18 2.91 7.51
C LEU A 46 -16.66 2.57 7.29
N GLY A 47 -17.42 2.42 8.38
CA GLY A 47 -18.86 2.13 8.32
C GLY A 47 -19.18 0.86 7.53
N GLY A 48 -18.36 -0.19 7.66
CA GLY A 48 -18.52 -1.46 6.91
C GLY A 48 -18.06 -1.41 5.46
N ARG A 49 -17.65 -0.26 4.93
CA ARG A 49 -17.22 -0.09 3.54
C ARG A 49 -15.72 0.11 3.42
N ASN A 50 -15.14 -0.37 2.32
CA ASN A 50 -13.76 -0.11 1.95
C ASN A 50 -13.69 1.17 1.12
N LEU A 51 -13.02 2.18 1.65
CA LEU A 51 -12.76 3.43 0.94
C LEU A 51 -11.35 3.38 0.33
N PRO A 52 -11.18 3.82 -0.92
CA PRO A 52 -9.89 3.84 -1.59
C PRO A 52 -8.95 4.87 -0.94
N CYS A 53 -7.70 4.47 -0.71
CA CYS A 53 -6.66 5.38 -0.20
C CYS A 53 -5.27 5.13 -0.79
N SER A 54 -5.18 4.35 -1.86
CA SER A 54 -3.94 3.97 -2.56
C SER A 54 -3.46 4.98 -3.60
N GLY A 55 -3.91 6.24 -3.54
CA GLY A 55 -3.49 7.27 -4.49
C GLY A 55 -4.49 7.53 -5.63
N GLY A 56 -3.97 7.73 -6.84
CA GLY A 56 -4.72 8.05 -8.06
C GLY A 56 -5.72 9.21 -7.91
N GLY A 57 -6.83 9.13 -8.63
CA GLY A 57 -7.85 10.18 -8.66
C GLY A 57 -8.43 10.55 -7.28
N TYR A 58 -8.49 9.61 -6.33
CA TYR A 58 -8.97 9.91 -4.97
C TYR A 58 -8.01 10.83 -4.21
N PHE A 59 -6.70 10.59 -4.32
CA PHE A 59 -5.68 11.46 -3.70
C PHE A 59 -5.67 12.87 -4.31
N ARG A 60 -6.00 12.97 -5.60
CA ARG A 60 -6.11 14.26 -6.29
C ARG A 60 -7.40 15.01 -5.92
N LEU A 61 -8.53 14.32 -5.87
CA LEU A 61 -9.83 14.95 -5.60
C LEU A 61 -10.02 15.30 -4.12
N LEU A 62 -9.61 14.42 -3.20
CA LEU A 62 -9.80 14.61 -1.77
C LEU A 62 -8.70 15.48 -1.14
N PRO A 63 -8.95 16.10 0.02
CA PRO A 63 -7.90 16.80 0.78
C PRO A 63 -6.80 15.83 1.24
N TYR A 64 -5.53 16.27 1.22
CA TYR A 64 -4.39 15.47 1.68
C TYR A 64 -4.55 14.95 3.12
N THR A 65 -5.24 15.70 3.98
CA THR A 65 -5.54 15.31 5.36
C THR A 65 -6.30 13.98 5.44
N PHE A 66 -7.19 13.70 4.48
CA PHE A 66 -7.88 12.42 4.38
C PHE A 66 -6.91 11.29 4.06
N SER A 67 -6.08 11.46 3.02
CA SER A 67 -5.09 10.45 2.62
C SER A 67 -4.11 10.16 3.75
N ARG A 68 -3.60 11.20 4.42
CA ARG A 68 -2.72 11.03 5.59
C ARG A 68 -3.39 10.26 6.71
N TRP A 69 -4.63 10.62 7.05
CA TRP A 69 -5.39 9.91 8.08
C TRP A 69 -5.62 8.44 7.72
N ALA A 70 -6.03 8.16 6.48
CA ALA A 70 -6.34 6.82 6.01
C ALA A 70 -5.09 5.92 6.03
N LEU A 71 -3.97 6.39 5.47
CA LEU A 71 -2.71 5.65 5.46
C LEU A 71 -2.16 5.42 6.88
N ARG A 72 -2.19 6.44 7.75
CA ARG A 72 -1.81 6.27 9.17
C ARG A 72 -2.71 5.29 9.90
N ARG A 73 -4.01 5.26 9.59
CA ARG A 73 -4.92 4.29 10.19
C ARG A 73 -4.53 2.86 9.78
N VAL A 74 -4.25 2.62 8.51
CA VAL A 74 -3.82 1.30 8.03
C VAL A 74 -2.47 0.91 8.64
N ASN A 75 -1.47 1.79 8.61
CA ASN A 75 -0.15 1.48 9.18
C ASN A 75 -0.19 1.30 10.71
N CYS A 76 -0.82 2.22 11.44
CA CYS A 76 -0.71 2.25 12.90
C CYS A 76 -1.80 1.46 13.64
N ARG A 77 -2.99 1.31 13.06
CA ARG A 77 -4.09 0.56 13.72
C ARG A 77 -4.27 -0.84 13.15
N GLU A 78 -4.16 -0.98 11.83
CA GLU A 78 -4.30 -2.28 11.17
C GLU A 78 -2.95 -3.02 11.04
N GLN A 79 -1.82 -2.32 11.32
CA GLN A 79 -0.47 -2.87 11.33
C GLN A 79 -0.07 -3.51 9.98
N GLN A 80 -0.55 -2.91 8.89
CA GLN A 80 -0.28 -3.35 7.53
C GLN A 80 0.50 -2.29 6.74
N ALA A 81 1.31 -2.75 5.79
CA ALA A 81 1.91 -1.89 4.78
C ALA A 81 0.84 -1.37 3.80
N CYS A 82 1.10 -0.21 3.21
CA CYS A 82 0.24 0.43 2.23
C CYS A 82 0.91 0.42 0.85
N VAL A 83 0.11 0.26 -0.19
CA VAL A 83 0.44 0.47 -1.59
C VAL A 83 -0.11 1.83 -2.01
N PHE A 84 0.74 2.65 -2.63
CA PHE A 84 0.38 3.93 -3.20
C PHE A 84 0.82 4.00 -4.66
N TYR A 85 -0.06 4.50 -5.53
CA TYR A 85 0.23 4.73 -6.94
C TYR A 85 -0.34 6.06 -7.42
N PHE A 86 0.24 6.60 -8.48
CA PHE A 86 -0.31 7.71 -9.24
C PHE A 86 0.13 7.56 -10.70
N HIS A 87 -0.56 8.22 -11.61
CA HIS A 87 -0.15 8.23 -13.01
C HIS A 87 0.80 9.39 -13.28
N PRO A 88 1.80 9.23 -14.17
CA PRO A 88 2.73 10.31 -14.50
C PRO A 88 2.04 11.62 -14.93
N TRP A 89 0.92 11.54 -15.67
CA TRP A 89 0.17 12.72 -16.09
C TRP A 89 -0.47 13.49 -14.92
N GLU A 90 -0.63 12.86 -13.74
CA GLU A 90 -1.23 13.54 -12.59
C GLU A 90 -0.29 14.58 -11.96
N VAL A 91 1.01 14.54 -12.26
CA VAL A 91 1.99 15.56 -11.84
C VAL A 91 2.34 16.56 -12.96
N ASP A 92 1.65 16.48 -14.10
CA ASP A 92 1.81 17.39 -15.23
C ASP A 92 0.58 18.32 -15.35
N PRO A 93 0.60 19.51 -14.70
CA PRO A 93 -0.50 20.47 -14.81
C PRO A 93 -0.59 21.14 -16.19
N GLU A 94 0.48 21.08 -16.98
CA GLU A 94 0.58 21.73 -18.30
C GLU A 94 0.20 20.80 -19.47
N GLN A 95 -0.18 19.55 -19.16
CA GLN A 95 -0.59 18.57 -20.15
C GLN A 95 -1.69 19.09 -21.11
N PRO A 96 -1.70 18.64 -22.38
CA PRO A 96 -2.72 19.02 -23.34
C PRO A 96 -4.15 18.76 -22.85
N ARG A 97 -5.04 19.73 -23.11
CA ARG A 97 -6.46 19.61 -22.76
C ARG A 97 -7.24 18.92 -23.88
N GLN A 98 -7.80 17.76 -23.57
CA GLN A 98 -8.62 16.98 -24.51
C GLN A 98 -9.94 17.71 -24.80
N THR A 99 -10.20 17.94 -26.09
CA THR A 99 -11.46 18.51 -26.60
C THR A 99 -12.48 17.39 -26.84
N GLY A 100 -13.77 17.68 -26.73
CA GLY A 100 -14.85 16.69 -26.97
C GLY A 100 -15.11 15.67 -25.86
N ALA A 101 -14.31 15.63 -24.79
CA ALA A 101 -14.56 14.74 -23.65
C ALA A 101 -15.77 15.19 -22.81
N PRO A 102 -16.60 14.26 -22.28
CA PRO A 102 -17.69 14.58 -21.37
C PRO A 102 -17.22 15.37 -20.15
N TRP A 103 -18.05 16.30 -19.65
CA TRP A 103 -17.68 17.20 -18.55
C TRP A 103 -17.22 16.45 -17.30
N ARG A 104 -17.82 15.29 -16.97
CA ARG A 104 -17.43 14.45 -15.83
C ARG A 104 -16.01 13.91 -15.97
N SER A 105 -15.64 13.49 -17.18
CA SER A 105 -14.28 13.02 -17.48
C SER A 105 -13.29 14.17 -17.36
N ARG A 106 -13.61 15.35 -17.91
CA ARG A 106 -12.78 16.55 -17.78
C ARG A 106 -12.60 16.97 -16.32
N PHE A 107 -13.68 16.97 -15.54
CA PHE A 107 -13.62 17.29 -14.11
C PHE A 107 -12.69 16.34 -13.37
N ARG A 108 -12.89 15.02 -13.53
CA ARG A 108 -12.02 14.04 -12.89
C ARG A 108 -10.59 14.10 -13.41
N HIS A 109 -10.35 14.48 -14.66
CA HIS A 109 -9.01 14.51 -15.26
C HIS A 109 -8.23 15.77 -14.89
N TYR A 110 -8.85 16.95 -14.80
CA TYR A 110 -8.11 18.21 -14.64
C TYR A 110 -8.19 18.85 -13.25
N THR A 111 -9.03 18.36 -12.34
CA THR A 111 -9.15 18.93 -10.99
C THR A 111 -7.86 18.74 -10.19
N ASN A 112 -7.40 19.79 -9.50
CA ASN A 112 -6.28 19.80 -8.55
C ASN A 112 -4.93 19.26 -9.10
N LEU A 113 -4.68 19.30 -10.42
CA LEU A 113 -3.38 18.87 -10.97
C LEU A 113 -2.21 19.70 -10.41
N ASP A 114 -2.41 21.00 -10.27
CA ASP A 114 -1.47 21.97 -9.68
C ASP A 114 -1.08 21.65 -8.22
N ARG A 115 -1.87 20.83 -7.53
CA ARG A 115 -1.65 20.47 -6.13
C ARG A 115 -0.96 19.13 -5.93
N MET A 116 -0.86 18.31 -6.98
CA MET A 116 -0.39 16.93 -6.85
C MET A 116 1.06 16.87 -6.37
N GLU A 117 1.95 17.65 -6.97
CA GLU A 117 3.36 17.69 -6.59
C GLU A 117 3.54 18.07 -5.10
N PHE A 118 2.91 19.17 -4.66
CA PHE A 118 2.95 19.58 -3.25
C PHE A 118 2.46 18.48 -2.31
N ARG A 119 1.38 17.77 -2.66
CA ARG A 119 0.83 16.69 -1.83
C ARG A 119 1.72 15.46 -1.82
N LEU A 120 2.36 15.13 -2.95
CA LEU A 120 3.34 14.04 -3.02
C LEU A 120 4.56 14.35 -2.16
N ASN A 121 5.08 15.58 -2.20
CA ASN A 121 6.19 16.00 -1.32
C ASN A 121 5.83 15.84 0.16
N ARG A 122 4.61 16.21 0.55
CA ARG A 122 4.12 15.96 1.92
C ARG A 122 3.99 14.47 2.23
N LEU A 123 3.46 13.68 1.30
CA LEU A 123 3.33 12.23 1.45
C LEU A 123 4.69 11.56 1.68
N LEU A 124 5.68 11.88 0.84
CA LEU A 124 7.05 11.37 0.94
C LEU A 124 7.77 11.81 2.21
N THR A 125 7.36 12.94 2.81
CA THR A 125 7.91 13.41 4.09
C THR A 125 7.22 12.76 5.30
N ASP A 126 5.90 12.56 5.24
CA ASP A 126 5.09 12.10 6.37
C ASP A 126 5.15 10.56 6.59
N PHE A 127 5.71 9.79 5.65
CA PHE A 127 5.73 8.32 5.64
C PHE A 127 7.05 7.72 5.14
N SER A 128 7.35 6.49 5.55
CA SER A 128 8.45 5.70 5.02
C SER A 128 8.02 4.88 3.81
N PHE A 129 8.86 4.82 2.79
CA PHE A 129 8.64 4.07 1.56
C PHE A 129 9.73 3.01 1.38
N GLY A 130 9.36 1.87 0.82
CA GLY A 130 10.25 0.80 0.41
C GLY A 130 9.76 0.18 -0.89
N ARG A 131 10.59 -0.63 -1.54
CA ARG A 131 10.15 -1.36 -2.74
C ARG A 131 9.16 -2.46 -2.36
N MET A 132 8.31 -2.85 -3.32
CA MET A 132 7.28 -3.87 -3.08
C MET A 132 7.87 -5.21 -2.61
N ASP A 133 9.00 -5.64 -3.19
CA ASP A 133 9.67 -6.88 -2.79
C ASP A 133 10.27 -6.80 -1.38
N GLU A 134 10.96 -5.72 -1.06
CA GLU A 134 11.51 -5.47 0.30
C GLU A 134 10.41 -5.46 1.37
N VAL A 135 9.23 -4.91 1.05
CA VAL A 135 8.14 -4.75 2.02
C VAL A 135 7.29 -6.02 2.17
N PHE A 136 7.08 -6.78 1.09
CA PHE A 136 6.10 -7.87 1.05
C PHE A 136 6.67 -9.27 0.83
N LEU A 137 7.88 -9.40 0.26
CA LEU A 137 8.51 -10.69 -0.02
C LEU A 137 9.61 -11.05 0.98
N GLU A 138 10.35 -10.06 1.48
CA GLU A 138 11.34 -10.34 2.53
C GLU A 138 10.61 -10.84 3.79
N PRO A 139 11.09 -11.93 4.42
CA PRO A 139 10.56 -12.35 5.70
C PRO A 139 10.77 -11.18 6.66
N ARG A 140 9.68 -10.52 7.11
CA ARG A 140 9.74 -9.60 8.25
C ARG A 140 10.52 -10.34 9.34
N GLY A 141 11.76 -9.89 9.58
CA GLY A 141 12.74 -10.65 10.31
C GLY A 141 12.11 -11.26 11.54
N GLN A 142 12.15 -12.59 11.62
CA GLN A 142 12.42 -13.23 12.89
C GLN A 142 13.65 -12.49 13.42
N THR A 143 13.46 -11.60 14.39
CA THR A 143 14.57 -11.17 15.22
C THR A 143 14.99 -12.43 15.97
N SER A 144 15.81 -13.25 15.32
CA SER A 144 16.58 -14.29 15.97
C SER A 144 17.37 -13.57 17.04
N ALA A 145 16.91 -13.66 18.28
CA ALA A 145 17.74 -13.41 19.44
C ALA A 145 18.96 -14.30 19.24
N SER A 146 20.06 -13.69 18.83
CA SER A 146 21.34 -14.36 18.66
C SER A 146 21.73 -14.90 20.03
N THR A 147 21.65 -16.22 20.15
CA THR A 147 22.35 -17.00 21.16
C THR A 147 23.84 -16.63 21.09
N GLY A 148 24.27 -15.74 21.97
CA GLY A 148 25.66 -15.46 22.27
C GLY A 148 26.02 -16.14 23.59
N LEU A 149 26.58 -17.34 23.51
CA LEU A 149 27.30 -17.98 24.62
C LEU A 149 28.52 -17.12 25.01
N SER A 150 28.76 -16.92 26.32
CA SER A 150 30.06 -17.19 26.98
C SER A 150 30.08 -16.79 28.46
N GLY A 151 30.65 -17.67 29.30
CA GLY A 151 31.02 -17.48 30.71
C GLY A 151 30.12 -18.29 31.65
N THR A 152 30.57 -19.29 32.41
CA THR A 152 31.92 -19.62 32.89
C THR A 152 31.91 -21.04 33.46
N LEU A 153 33.07 -21.70 33.43
CA LEU A 153 33.40 -22.98 34.06
C LEU A 153 33.16 -22.98 35.59
N SER A 154 32.55 -24.06 36.11
CA SER A 154 32.72 -24.73 37.43
C SER A 154 31.38 -25.41 37.79
N GLU A 155 31.22 -26.67 38.20
CA GLU A 155 32.07 -27.60 38.93
C GLU A 155 31.71 -29.05 38.55
N LEU A 156 32.74 -29.90 38.51
CA LEU A 156 32.67 -31.33 38.75
C LEU A 156 32.39 -31.59 40.23
N ARG A 157 31.27 -32.21 40.59
CA ARG A 157 31.11 -33.10 41.77
C ARG A 157 30.03 -34.15 41.44
N HIS A 158 30.45 -35.37 41.13
CA HIS A 158 30.51 -36.53 42.03
C HIS A 158 29.14 -37.12 42.42
N ILE A 159 28.87 -38.30 41.84
CA ILE A 159 28.41 -39.56 42.46
C ILE A 159 27.29 -39.50 43.50
N GLY A 160 26.20 -40.22 43.20
CA GLY A 160 25.14 -40.63 44.12
C GLY A 160 23.96 -41.21 43.38
#